data_AF-A0A7L3Q1N4-F1
#
_entry.id   AF-A0A7L3Q1N4-F1
#
_cell.length_a   1.000
_cell.length_b   1.000
_cell.length_c   1.000
_cell.angle_alpha   90.00
_cell.angle_beta   90.00
_cell.angle_gamma   90.00
#
_symmetry.space_group_name_H-M   'P 1'
#
loop_
_entity.id
_entity.type
_entity.pdbx_description
1 polymer ?
#
loop_
_entity_poly.entity_id
_entity_poly.type
_entity_poly.pdbx_seq_one_letter_code
_entity_poly.pdbx_strand_id
1 'polypeptide(L)'
;QAGNVYLADYGVLQGLPTALIDGRPTFLAAPLCLLHQRPDGELLPLAIQLSQQPGPDAPIFLPGDPPWVWALAKAWVRSAEFQVHEGLT
;
A
#
# COMPACT_ATOMS: atom_id res chain seq x y z
N GLN A 1 24.69 -3.09 6.80
CA GLN A 1 23.27 -3.33 6.44
C GLN A 1 23.19 -4.61 5.62
N ALA A 2 22.11 -5.39 5.74
CA ALA A 2 21.99 -6.73 5.13
C ALA A 2 21.33 -6.75 3.73
N GLY A 3 20.75 -5.64 3.26
CA GLY A 3 20.18 -5.54 1.91
C GLY A 3 18.89 -6.34 1.68
N ASN A 4 18.19 -6.75 2.74
CA ASN A 4 17.01 -7.61 2.72
C ASN A 4 15.70 -6.87 3.05
N VAL A 5 15.66 -5.56 2.82
CA VAL A 5 14.48 -4.71 3.00
C VAL A 5 14.19 -4.02 1.68
N TYR A 6 12.94 -4.11 1.24
CA TYR A 6 12.45 -3.63 -0.05
C TYR A 6 11.27 -2.69 0.16
N LEU A 7 11.03 -1.81 -0.80
CA LEU A 7 9.91 -0.87 -0.78
C LEU A 7 9.14 -0.99 -2.10
N ALA A 8 7.83 -1.21 -1.99
CA ALA A 8 6.90 -0.94 -3.07
C ALA A 8 6.26 0.43 -2.83
N ASP A 9 6.58 1.39 -3.69
CA ASP A 9 6.14 2.78 -3.59
C ASP A 9 5.16 3.12 -4.72
N TYR A 10 3.91 3.40 -4.34
CA TYR A 10 2.83 3.74 -5.26
C TYR A 10 2.59 5.25 -5.31
N GLY A 11 3.61 6.07 -5.04
CA GLY A 11 3.54 7.53 -5.04
C GLY A 11 3.07 8.15 -6.36
N VAL A 12 3.22 7.44 -7.48
CA VAL A 12 2.67 7.86 -8.79
C VAL A 12 1.15 8.06 -8.78
N LEU A 13 0.44 7.40 -7.85
CA LEU A 13 -1.01 7.54 -7.68
C LEU A 13 -1.42 8.77 -6.86
N GLN A 14 -0.46 9.45 -6.22
CA GLN A 14 -0.77 10.56 -5.33
C GLN A 14 -1.43 11.73 -6.09
N GLY A 15 -2.58 12.17 -5.60
CA GLY A 15 -3.29 13.33 -6.13
C GLY A 15 -3.99 13.10 -7.47
N LEU A 16 -4.01 11.87 -7.99
CA LEU A 16 -4.80 11.57 -9.18
C LEU A 16 -6.30 11.72 -8.89
N PRO A 17 -7.08 12.21 -9.87
CA PRO A 17 -8.52 12.35 -9.70
C PRO A 17 -9.19 10.98 -9.57
N THR A 18 -10.24 10.90 -8.76
CA THR A 18 -11.08 9.71 -8.64
C THR A 18 -12.36 9.84 -9.47
N ALA A 19 -12.99 8.71 -9.76
CA ALA A 19 -14.16 8.63 -10.62
C ALA A 19 -15.46 8.55 -9.80
N LEU A 20 -16.58 8.70 -10.51
CA LEU A 20 -17.90 8.30 -10.04
C LEU A 20 -18.32 7.01 -10.74
N ILE A 21 -18.67 5.97 -9.98
CA ILE A 21 -19.26 4.73 -10.51
C ILE A 21 -20.67 4.63 -9.93
N ASP A 22 -21.68 4.56 -10.80
CA ASP A 22 -23.10 4.55 -10.40
C ASP A 22 -23.48 5.71 -9.46
N GLY A 23 -22.91 6.89 -9.73
CA GLY A 23 -23.12 8.11 -8.92
C GLY A 23 -22.40 8.11 -7.57
N ARG A 24 -21.56 7.11 -7.26
CA ARG A 24 -20.80 7.03 -6.01
C ARG A 24 -19.32 7.35 -6.22
N PRO A 25 -18.68 8.13 -5.33
CA PRO A 25 -17.25 8.40 -5.41
C PRO A 25 -16.45 7.12 -5.18
N THR A 26 -15.44 6.92 -6.03
CA THR A 26 -14.37 5.98 -5.77
C THR A 26 -13.22 6.67 -5.06
N PHE A 27 -12.34 5.86 -4.47
CA PHE A 27 -11.23 6.33 -3.66
C PHE A 27 -9.94 5.68 -4.12
N LEU A 28 -8.84 6.40 -3.92
CA LEU A 28 -7.50 6.00 -4.31
C LEU A 28 -6.58 6.17 -3.11
N ALA A 29 -5.69 5.21 -2.91
CA ALA A 29 -4.57 5.32 -1.98
C ALA A 29 -3.27 5.39 -2.79
N ALA A 30 -2.26 6.04 -2.22
CA ALA A 30 -0.89 6.06 -2.75
C ALA A 30 0.05 5.43 -1.71
N PRO A 31 -0.04 4.10 -1.48
CA PRO A 31 0.61 3.46 -0.36
C PRO A 31 2.13 3.33 -0.51
N LEU A 32 2.78 3.17 0.64
CA LEU A 32 4.15 2.72 0.82
C LEU A 32 4.09 1.36 1.53
N CYS A 33 4.60 0.29 0.91
CA CYS A 33 4.64 -1.05 1.49
C CYS A 33 6.09 -1.48 1.69
N LEU A 34 6.51 -1.59 2.95
CA LEU A 34 7.84 -2.07 3.31
C LEU A 34 7.81 -3.60 3.40
N LEU A 35 8.75 -4.26 2.73
CA LEU A 35 8.86 -5.72 2.72
C LEU A 35 10.22 -6.16 3.25
N HIS A 36 10.25 -7.33 3.87
CA HIS A 36 11.45 -8.00 4.30
C HIS A 36 11.60 -9.34 3.61
N GLN A 37 12.80 -9.59 3.09
CA GLN A 37 13.15 -10.89 2.55
C GLN A 37 13.74 -11.77 3.63
N ARG A 38 13.08 -12.90 3.89
CA ARG A 38 13.58 -13.94 4.78
C ARG A 38 14.72 -14.74 4.12
N PRO A 39 15.54 -15.47 4.90
CA PRO A 39 16.61 -16.31 4.34
C PRO A 39 16.14 -17.39 3.35
N ASP A 40 14.88 -17.81 3.42
CA ASP A 40 14.24 -18.74 2.47
C ASP A 40 13.82 -18.07 1.15
N GLY A 41 14.03 -16.76 1.02
CA GLY A 41 13.71 -15.97 -0.16
C GLY A 41 12.30 -15.36 -0.15
N GLU A 42 11.45 -15.71 0.82
CA GLU A 42 10.09 -15.18 0.88
C GLU A 42 10.08 -13.69 1.27
N LEU A 43 9.30 -12.90 0.54
CA LEU A 43 9.07 -11.49 0.81
C LEU A 43 7.79 -11.32 1.64
N LEU A 44 7.94 -10.76 2.83
CA LEU A 44 6.84 -10.52 3.76
C LEU A 44 6.63 -9.01 3.98
N PRO A 45 5.38 -8.51 3.95
CA PRO A 45 5.10 -7.13 4.30
C PRO A 45 5.36 -6.90 5.80
N LEU A 46 6.21 -5.92 6.11
CA LEU A 46 6.54 -5.50 7.47
C LEU A 46 5.66 -4.34 7.95
N ALA A 47 5.35 -3.41 7.06
CA ALA A 47 4.63 -2.18 7.38
C ALA A 47 3.96 -1.60 6.13
N ILE A 48 2.79 -0.99 6.30
CA ILE A 48 2.06 -0.30 5.24
C ILE A 48 1.62 1.08 5.73
N GLN A 49 1.95 2.12 4.98
CA GLN A 49 1.34 3.46 5.13
C GLN A 49 0.50 3.74 3.89
N LEU A 50 -0.77 4.10 4.05
CA LEU A 50 -1.70 4.26 2.90
C LEU A 50 -1.62 5.63 2.20
N SER A 51 -0.84 6.56 2.76
CA SER A 51 -0.58 7.90 2.25
C SER A 51 0.92 8.10 2.08
N GLN A 52 1.31 8.93 1.11
CA GLN A 52 2.68 9.38 0.95
C GLN A 52 3.12 10.36 2.04
N GLN A 53 2.17 11.18 2.55
CA GLN A 53 2.45 12.14 3.62
C GLN A 53 2.19 11.50 4.98
N PRO A 54 3.19 11.42 5.87
CA PRO A 54 3.01 10.91 7.22
C PRO A 54 2.22 11.92 8.07
N GLY A 55 1.53 11.41 9.09
CA GLY A 55 0.75 12.25 10.00
C GLY A 55 -0.16 11.43 10.92
N PRO A 56 -0.85 12.09 11.88
CA PRO A 56 -1.77 11.43 12.78
C PRO A 56 -2.91 10.69 12.06
N ASP A 57 -3.30 11.17 10.87
CA ASP A 57 -4.33 10.57 10.02
C ASP A 57 -3.80 9.53 9.02
N ALA A 58 -2.48 9.33 8.98
CA ALA A 58 -1.79 8.37 8.10
C ALA A 58 -1.00 7.36 8.94
N PRO A 59 -1.69 6.47 9.69
CA PRO A 59 -1.03 5.48 10.52
C PRO A 59 -0.20 4.50 9.70
N ILE A 60 0.84 3.96 10.33
CA ILE A 60 1.60 2.83 9.81
C ILE A 60 0.95 1.56 10.35
N PHE A 61 0.37 0.77 9.45
CA PHE A 61 -0.23 -0.52 9.77
C PHE A 61 0.84 -1.61 9.80
N LEU A 62 0.72 -2.54 10.74
CA LEU A 62 1.68 -3.61 10.99
C LEU A 62 0.99 -4.98 11.00
N PRO A 63 1.74 -6.08 10.74
CA PRO A 63 1.20 -7.44 10.86
C PRO A 63 0.62 -7.81 12.23
N GLY A 64 1.00 -7.08 13.29
CA GLY A 64 0.50 -7.27 14.65
C GLY A 64 -0.82 -6.53 14.95
N ASP A 65 -1.30 -5.68 14.04
CA ASP A 65 -2.61 -5.03 14.16
C ASP A 65 -3.74 -6.05 14.09
N PRO A 66 -4.99 -5.69 14.50
CA PRO A 66 -6.12 -6.58 14.37
C PRO A 66 -6.25 -7.15 12.94
N PRO A 67 -6.54 -8.46 12.77
CA PRO A 67 -6.41 -9.12 11.46
C PRO A 67 -7.18 -8.46 10.32
N TRP A 68 -8.36 -7.89 10.61
CA TRP A 68 -9.17 -7.17 9.62
C TRP A 68 -8.57 -5.82 9.23
N VAL A 69 -7.90 -5.12 10.16
CA VAL A 69 -7.18 -3.87 9.88
C VAL A 69 -5.99 -4.16 8.97
N TRP A 70 -5.21 -5.19 9.29
CA TRP A 70 -4.08 -5.59 8.46
C TRP A 70 -4.51 -6.10 7.07
N ALA A 71 -5.60 -6.86 7.01
CA ALA A 71 -6.18 -7.30 5.74
C ALA A 71 -6.63 -6.09 4.88
N LEU A 72 -7.25 -5.09 5.49
CA LEU A 72 -7.68 -3.87 4.79
C LEU A 72 -6.49 -3.07 4.26
N ALA A 73 -5.42 -2.89 5.05
CA ALA A 73 -4.21 -2.22 4.60
C ALA A 73 -3.59 -2.91 3.37
N LYS A 74 -3.50 -4.25 3.41
CA LYS A 74 -3.03 -5.04 2.25
C LYS A 74 -3.96 -4.94 1.05
N ALA A 75 -5.29 -4.92 1.26
CA ALA A 75 -6.25 -4.77 0.17
C ALA A 75 -6.06 -3.44 -0.58
N TRP A 76 -5.79 -2.35 0.15
CA TRP A 76 -5.45 -1.06 -0.46
C TRP A 76 -4.15 -1.07 -1.25
N VAL A 77 -3.11 -1.78 -0.77
CA VAL A 77 -1.88 -2.00 -1.56
C VAL A 77 -2.18 -2.78 -2.84
N ARG A 78 -3.01 -3.82 -2.78
CA ARG A 78 -3.42 -4.57 -3.98
C ARG A 78 -4.27 -3.75 -4.95
N SER A 79 -5.08 -2.84 -4.44
CA SER A 79 -5.82 -1.89 -5.28
C SER A 79 -4.89 -0.91 -6.01
N ALA A 80 -3.88 -0.38 -5.31
CA ALA A 80 -2.86 0.48 -5.89
C ALA A 80 -2.04 -0.25 -6.96
N GLU A 81 -1.65 -1.49 -6.68
CA GLU A 81 -1.00 -2.36 -7.65
C GLU A 81 -1.83 -2.55 -8.92
N PHE A 82 -3.12 -2.83 -8.79
CA PHE A 82 -4.01 -2.96 -9.96
C PHE A 82 -4.02 -1.69 -10.82
N GLN A 83 -4.07 -0.52 -10.19
CA GLN A 83 -4.11 0.76 -10.91
C GLN A 83 -2.80 1.06 -11.63
N VAL A 84 -1.66 0.78 -11.01
CA VAL A 84 -0.35 0.93 -11.65
C VAL A 84 -0.14 -0.11 -12.75
N HIS A 85 -0.53 -1.36 -12.51
CA HIS A 85 -0.40 -2.43 -13.48
C HIS A 85 -1.18 -2.13 -14.75
N GLU A 86 -2.49 -1.88 -14.65
CA GLU A 86 -3.32 -1.65 -15.85
C GLU A 86 -3.18 -0.25 -16.43
N GLY A 87 -2.79 0.74 -15.61
CA GLY A 87 -2.70 2.13 -16.04
C GLY A 87 -1.36 2.52 -16.64
N LEU A 88 -0.28 1.81 -16.31
CA LEU A 88 1.09 2.20 -16.67
C LEU A 88 1.95 1.06 -17.22
N THR A 89 1.65 -0.21 -16.93
CA THR A 89 2.45 -1.37 -17.37
C THR A 89 1.87 -1.98 -18.63
#